data_AF-A0A1R2D0K7-F1
#
_entry.id   AF-A0A1R2D0K7-F1
#
_cell.length_a   1.000
_cell.length_b   1.000
_cell.length_c   1.000
_cell.angle_alpha   90.00
_cell.angle_beta   90.00
_cell.angle_gamma   90.00
#
_symmetry.space_group_name_H-M   'P 1'
#
loop_
_entity.id
_entity.type
_entity.pdbx_description
1 polymer ?
#
loop_
_entity_poly.entity_id
_entity_poly.type
_entity_poly.pdbx_seq_one_letter_code
_entity_poly.pdbx_strand_id
1 'polypeptide(L)'
;MLGIIINFESQSKLMKVPRNATMGQFQYNIAINLGIEIEFQYLLVKDVLIIPESSYQIINYFDNGDTCVLKTLNLPFKEFLRKNSGLDEVELTRLLLKEFDVAHSTQKFFDGSVIVIRHIPNDNSCLFTAMHYAMNRNFDSSGYLRDYIGAFLKKNPDKFEEGILGRSIEEYSQWIKNTNNWGGEIELVILSEYFEVEICIISVNPISESFINEDKSYHKRIYLLFTNAHYNLIVRNFPDGDLKSDVTRFSKNPYTHSLVLDAANNFRSKNIHKELVTFICRDCYKQKYP
;
A
#
# COMPACT_ATOMS: atom_id res chain seq x y z
N MET A 1 -18.57 -34.99 -7.91
CA MET A 1 -17.89 -33.95 -7.11
C MET A 1 -17.29 -32.95 -8.07
N LEU A 2 -17.33 -31.66 -7.76
CA LEU A 2 -16.45 -30.64 -8.35
C LEU A 2 -15.18 -30.55 -7.51
N GLY A 3 -14.03 -30.50 -8.15
CA GLY A 3 -12.78 -30.06 -7.52
C GLY A 3 -12.56 -28.59 -7.82
N ILE A 4 -12.58 -27.74 -6.80
CA ILE A 4 -12.33 -26.30 -6.91
C ILE A 4 -11.07 -25.98 -6.13
N ILE A 5 -10.08 -25.33 -6.75
CA ILE A 5 -8.87 -24.90 -6.07
C ILE A 5 -9.13 -23.52 -5.49
N ILE A 6 -9.06 -23.39 -4.16
CA ILE A 6 -9.16 -22.08 -3.50
C ILE A 6 -7.76 -21.55 -3.23
N ASN A 7 -7.46 -20.40 -3.81
CA ASN A 7 -6.26 -19.63 -3.51
C ASN A 7 -6.61 -18.55 -2.49
N PHE A 8 -5.93 -18.55 -1.35
CA PHE A 8 -6.06 -17.53 -0.32
C PHE A 8 -4.67 -17.16 0.18
N GLU A 9 -4.29 -15.89 0.00
CA GLU A 9 -2.94 -15.40 0.28
C GLU A 9 -1.86 -16.27 -0.42
N SER A 10 -0.94 -16.88 0.35
CA SER A 10 0.11 -17.78 -0.16
C SER A 10 -0.30 -19.26 -0.16
N GLN A 11 -1.55 -19.56 0.17
CA GLN A 11 -2.06 -20.93 0.30
C GLN A 11 -2.99 -21.29 -0.85
N SER A 12 -2.89 -22.54 -1.29
CA SER A 12 -3.82 -23.16 -2.25
C SER A 12 -4.42 -24.42 -1.65
N LYS A 13 -5.75 -24.55 -1.65
CA LYS A 13 -6.46 -25.70 -1.08
C LYS A 13 -7.47 -26.24 -2.06
N LEU A 14 -7.34 -27.53 -2.41
CA LEU A 14 -8.33 -28.22 -3.23
C LEU A 14 -9.56 -28.56 -2.37
N MET A 15 -10.72 -28.02 -2.74
CA MET A 15 -12.00 -28.36 -2.14
C MET A 15 -12.80 -29.28 -3.06
N LYS A 16 -13.15 -30.46 -2.56
CA LYS A 16 -14.05 -31.40 -3.25
C LYS A 16 -15.47 -31.16 -2.76
N VAL A 17 -16.36 -30.72 -3.64
CA VAL A 17 -17.73 -30.33 -3.27
C VAL A 17 -18.75 -31.11 -4.11
N PRO A 18 -19.86 -31.60 -3.54
CA PRO A 18 -20.93 -32.21 -4.33
C PRO A 18 -21.49 -31.23 -5.36
N ARG A 19 -21.81 -31.72 -6.57
CA ARG A 19 -22.32 -30.86 -7.66
C ARG A 19 -23.65 -30.17 -7.31
N ASN A 20 -24.46 -30.83 -6.49
CA ASN A 20 -25.75 -30.31 -6.02
C ASN A 20 -25.62 -29.49 -4.72
N ALA A 21 -24.41 -29.25 -4.22
CA ALA A 21 -24.23 -28.36 -3.08
C ALA A 21 -24.65 -26.93 -3.44
N THR A 22 -25.10 -26.19 -2.44
CA THR A 22 -25.45 -24.77 -2.57
C THR A 22 -24.22 -23.88 -2.34
N MET A 23 -24.28 -22.65 -2.83
CA MET A 23 -23.23 -21.65 -2.58
C MET A 23 -23.06 -21.40 -1.07
N GLY A 24 -24.15 -21.39 -0.30
CA GLY A 24 -24.08 -21.26 1.17
C GLY A 24 -23.34 -22.42 1.83
N GLN A 25 -23.56 -23.67 1.37
CA GLN A 25 -22.80 -24.83 1.85
C GLN A 25 -21.32 -24.75 1.47
N PHE A 26 -21.01 -24.22 0.28
CA PHE A 26 -19.62 -24.00 -0.14
C PHE A 26 -18.92 -22.95 0.72
N GLN A 27 -19.54 -21.78 0.92
CA GLN A 27 -19.01 -20.73 1.79
C GLN A 27 -18.85 -21.19 3.24
N TYR A 28 -19.79 -22.00 3.75
CA TYR A 28 -19.65 -22.63 5.05
C TYR A 28 -18.43 -23.57 5.11
N ASN A 29 -18.23 -24.38 4.07
CA ASN A 29 -17.06 -25.25 4.00
C ASN A 29 -15.76 -24.43 3.97
N ILE A 30 -15.72 -23.29 3.27
CA ILE A 30 -14.59 -22.36 3.29
C ILE A 30 -14.33 -21.87 4.72
N ALA A 31 -15.38 -21.45 5.43
CA ALA A 31 -15.26 -20.96 6.80
C ALA A 31 -14.67 -22.00 7.75
N ILE A 32 -15.14 -23.25 7.69
CA ILE A 32 -14.60 -24.33 8.52
C ILE A 32 -13.16 -24.70 8.14
N ASN A 33 -12.81 -24.60 6.85
CA ASN A 33 -11.52 -25.08 6.35
C ASN A 33 -10.39 -24.05 6.38
N LEU A 34 -10.73 -22.76 6.34
CA LEU A 34 -9.80 -21.64 6.25
C LEU A 34 -9.99 -20.62 7.39
N GLY A 35 -11.00 -20.77 8.24
CA GLY A 35 -11.27 -19.85 9.34
C GLY A 35 -11.82 -18.48 8.92
N ILE A 36 -12.34 -18.37 7.70
CA ILE A 36 -12.85 -17.09 7.16
C ILE A 36 -14.38 -17.07 7.21
N GLU A 37 -14.96 -16.21 8.04
CA GLU A 37 -16.42 -16.11 8.19
C GLU A 37 -17.10 -15.74 6.87
N ILE A 38 -18.30 -16.28 6.65
CA ILE A 38 -19.02 -16.21 5.36
C ILE A 38 -19.20 -14.76 4.89
N GLU A 39 -19.48 -13.84 5.81
CA GLU A 39 -19.72 -12.44 5.46
C GLU A 39 -18.49 -11.68 4.98
N PHE A 40 -17.27 -12.21 5.20
CA PHE A 40 -16.02 -11.61 4.72
C PHE A 40 -15.42 -12.34 3.52
N GLN A 41 -16.14 -13.31 2.92
CA GLN A 41 -15.65 -14.05 1.78
C GLN A 41 -15.94 -13.32 0.46
N TYR A 42 -14.89 -12.81 -0.19
CA TYR A 42 -14.93 -12.27 -1.54
C TYR A 42 -14.36 -13.32 -2.49
N LEU A 43 -15.21 -13.93 -3.31
CA LEU A 43 -14.84 -15.03 -4.20
C LEU A 43 -14.67 -14.52 -5.63
N LEU A 44 -13.50 -14.73 -6.22
CA LEU A 44 -13.23 -14.37 -7.61
C LEU A 44 -12.96 -15.62 -8.43
N VAL A 45 -13.59 -15.72 -9.60
CA VAL A 45 -13.31 -16.77 -10.60
C VAL A 45 -12.97 -16.08 -11.90
N LYS A 46 -11.83 -16.47 -12.51
CA LYS A 46 -11.32 -15.84 -13.74
C LYS A 46 -11.24 -14.30 -13.58
N ASP A 47 -10.77 -13.88 -12.41
CA ASP A 47 -10.66 -12.48 -11.98
C ASP A 47 -11.97 -11.68 -11.96
N VAL A 48 -13.14 -12.34 -11.95
CA VAL A 48 -14.44 -11.69 -11.79
C VAL A 48 -15.03 -12.04 -10.43
N LEU A 49 -15.49 -11.03 -9.70
CA LEU A 49 -16.17 -11.17 -8.42
C LEU A 49 -17.50 -11.90 -8.60
N ILE A 50 -17.69 -12.96 -7.83
CA ILE A 50 -18.98 -13.63 -7.70
C ILE A 50 -19.85 -12.87 -6.69
N ILE A 51 -21.11 -12.63 -7.06
CA ILE A 51 -22.17 -12.25 -6.12
C ILE A 51 -22.91 -13.54 -5.71
N PRO A 52 -22.62 -14.11 -4.52
CA PRO A 52 -23.15 -15.40 -4.12
C PRO A 52 -24.63 -15.31 -3.73
N GLU A 53 -25.45 -16.14 -4.37
CA GLU A 53 -26.80 -16.44 -3.92
C GLU A 53 -26.79 -17.76 -3.14
N SER A 54 -27.02 -17.69 -1.82
CA SER A 54 -26.75 -18.80 -0.91
C SER A 54 -27.55 -20.08 -1.24
N SER A 55 -28.71 -19.94 -1.88
CA SER A 55 -29.58 -21.05 -2.28
C SER A 55 -29.22 -21.65 -3.64
N TYR A 56 -28.44 -20.96 -4.45
CA TYR A 56 -28.10 -21.39 -5.80
C TYR A 56 -27.07 -22.52 -5.75
N GLN A 57 -27.14 -23.44 -6.71
CA GLN A 57 -26.20 -24.55 -6.77
C GLN A 57 -24.82 -24.04 -7.20
N ILE A 58 -23.76 -24.64 -6.65
CA ILE A 58 -22.38 -24.24 -6.94
C ILE A 58 -22.01 -24.36 -8.42
N ILE A 59 -22.66 -25.26 -9.16
CA ILE A 59 -22.45 -25.46 -10.59
C ILE A 59 -22.86 -24.23 -11.43
N ASN A 60 -23.61 -23.29 -10.86
CA ASN A 60 -23.93 -22.03 -11.53
C ASN A 60 -22.74 -21.05 -11.52
N TYR A 61 -21.73 -21.31 -10.69
CA TYR A 61 -20.58 -20.42 -10.47
C TYR A 61 -19.23 -21.05 -10.83
N PHE A 62 -19.13 -22.38 -10.75
CA PHE A 62 -17.87 -23.09 -10.90
C PHE A 62 -17.98 -24.33 -11.80
N ASP A 63 -16.96 -24.50 -12.63
CA ASP A 63 -16.66 -25.74 -13.35
C ASP A 63 -15.66 -26.62 -12.58
N ASN A 64 -15.55 -27.89 -12.98
CA ASN A 64 -14.58 -28.80 -12.37
C ASN A 64 -13.15 -28.42 -12.78
N GLY A 65 -12.30 -28.14 -11.80
CA GLY A 65 -10.92 -27.70 -12.01
C GLY A 65 -10.75 -26.18 -11.92
N ASP A 66 -11.84 -25.42 -11.74
CA ASP A 66 -11.75 -23.97 -11.58
C ASP A 66 -10.91 -23.58 -10.37
N THR A 67 -10.22 -22.45 -10.54
CA THR A 67 -9.49 -21.78 -9.47
C THR A 67 -10.31 -20.59 -8.99
N CYS A 68 -10.66 -20.60 -7.71
CA CYS A 68 -11.32 -19.53 -7.00
C CYS A 68 -10.27 -18.77 -6.18
N VAL A 69 -10.13 -17.47 -6.41
CA VAL A 69 -9.32 -16.62 -5.54
C VAL A 69 -10.25 -16.12 -4.43
N LEU A 70 -10.01 -16.59 -3.20
CA LEU A 70 -10.62 -16.03 -2.02
C LEU A 70 -9.84 -14.80 -1.59
N LYS A 71 -10.56 -13.73 -1.31
CA LYS A 71 -10.03 -12.51 -0.70
C LYS A 71 -10.91 -12.12 0.47
N THR A 72 -10.38 -11.28 1.35
CA THR A 72 -11.11 -10.75 2.51
C THR A 72 -10.93 -9.24 2.58
N LEU A 73 -12.02 -8.53 2.86
CA LEU A 73 -11.99 -7.14 3.32
C LEU A 73 -12.52 -7.12 4.75
N ASN A 74 -12.16 -6.10 5.53
CA ASN A 74 -12.78 -5.85 6.84
C ASN A 74 -14.16 -5.18 6.69
N LEU A 75 -14.86 -5.43 5.59
CA LEU A 75 -16.18 -4.93 5.27
C LEU A 75 -17.04 -6.15 4.93
N PRO A 76 -18.18 -6.37 5.59
CA PRO A 76 -19.06 -7.46 5.20
C PRO A 76 -19.46 -7.32 3.72
N PHE A 77 -19.45 -8.41 2.97
CA PHE A 77 -19.71 -8.44 1.54
C PHE A 77 -21.02 -7.74 1.16
N LYS A 78 -22.07 -7.94 1.97
CA LYS A 78 -23.36 -7.26 1.80
C LYS A 78 -23.26 -5.74 1.99
N GLU A 79 -22.43 -5.29 2.92
CA GLU A 79 -22.20 -3.85 3.12
C GLU A 79 -21.37 -3.26 1.97
N PHE A 80 -20.38 -4.00 1.46
CA PHE A 80 -19.64 -3.61 0.25
C PHE A 80 -20.56 -3.41 -0.95
N LEU A 81 -21.48 -4.33 -1.20
CA LEU A 81 -22.50 -4.17 -2.26
C LEU A 81 -23.40 -2.96 -2.01
N ARG A 82 -23.82 -2.72 -0.75
CA ARG A 82 -24.66 -1.58 -0.39
C ARG A 82 -23.96 -0.24 -0.62
N LYS A 83 -22.68 -0.12 -0.26
CA LYS A 83 -21.88 1.11 -0.46
C LYS A 83 -21.64 1.41 -1.93
N ASN A 84 -21.61 0.37 -2.77
CA ASN A 84 -21.34 0.46 -4.20
C ASN A 84 -22.58 0.09 -5.04
N SER A 85 -23.77 0.44 -4.54
CA SER A 85 -25.03 0.13 -5.21
C SER A 85 -25.10 0.78 -6.59
N GLY A 86 -25.52 0.01 -7.59
CA GLY A 86 -25.66 0.48 -8.97
C GLY A 86 -24.45 0.18 -9.86
N LEU A 87 -23.38 -0.40 -9.31
CA LEU A 87 -22.25 -0.92 -10.09
C LEU A 87 -22.49 -2.38 -10.50
N ASP A 88 -22.00 -2.76 -11.67
CA ASP A 88 -22.02 -4.14 -12.12
C ASP A 88 -20.86 -4.98 -11.55
N GLU A 89 -20.86 -6.29 -11.81
CA GLU A 89 -19.84 -7.22 -11.30
C GLU A 89 -18.42 -6.84 -11.75
N VAL A 90 -18.25 -6.31 -12.96
CA VAL A 90 -16.94 -5.93 -13.51
C VAL A 90 -16.43 -4.66 -12.83
N GLU A 91 -17.30 -3.68 -12.63
CA GLU A 91 -16.98 -2.43 -11.93
C GLU A 91 -16.65 -2.69 -10.45
N LEU A 92 -17.45 -3.53 -9.78
CA LEU A 92 -17.21 -3.97 -8.41
C LEU A 92 -15.89 -4.73 -8.29
N THR A 93 -15.61 -5.63 -9.22
CA THR A 93 -14.34 -6.35 -9.31
C THR A 93 -13.17 -5.38 -9.44
N ARG A 94 -13.27 -4.38 -10.32
CA ARG A 94 -12.20 -3.40 -10.52
C ARG A 94 -11.95 -2.56 -9.26
N LEU A 95 -13.00 -2.14 -8.56
CA LEU A 95 -12.86 -1.46 -7.26
C LEU A 95 -12.21 -2.37 -6.23
N LEU A 96 -12.71 -3.60 -6.13
CA LEU A 96 -12.23 -4.58 -5.18
C LEU A 96 -10.75 -4.94 -5.39
N LEU A 97 -10.33 -5.11 -6.65
CA LEU A 97 -8.92 -5.35 -6.99
C LEU A 97 -8.02 -4.17 -6.64
N LYS A 98 -8.52 -2.92 -6.73
CA LYS A 98 -7.79 -1.75 -6.23
C LYS A 98 -7.61 -1.80 -4.72
N GLU A 99 -8.66 -2.18 -3.98
CA GLU A 99 -8.58 -2.34 -2.52
C GLU A 99 -7.61 -3.47 -2.13
N PHE A 100 -7.58 -4.58 -2.87
CA PHE A 100 -6.66 -5.70 -2.60
C PHE A 100 -5.19 -5.46 -3.00
N ASP A 101 -4.93 -4.47 -3.85
CA ASP A 101 -3.57 -4.04 -4.19
C ASP A 101 -2.95 -3.17 -3.07
N VAL A 102 -3.75 -2.76 -2.08
CA VAL A 102 -3.25 -2.09 -0.88
C VAL A 102 -2.44 -3.11 -0.06
N ALA A 103 -1.12 -2.96 -0.04
CA ALA A 103 -0.27 -3.75 0.83
C ALA A 103 -0.50 -3.35 2.29
N HIS A 104 -0.64 -4.34 3.17
CA HIS A 104 -0.81 -4.14 4.60
C HIS A 104 -0.03 -5.19 5.39
N SER A 105 0.16 -4.96 6.69
CA SER A 105 0.74 -5.96 7.59
C SER A 105 -0.18 -7.19 7.68
N THR A 106 0.41 -8.38 7.72
CA THR A 106 -0.27 -9.66 7.96
C THR A 106 -0.71 -9.77 9.42
N GLN A 107 0.11 -9.22 10.33
CA GLN A 107 -0.22 -9.10 11.74
C GLN A 107 -1.05 -7.84 12.01
N LYS A 108 -1.90 -7.90 13.04
CA LYS A 108 -2.83 -6.83 13.44
C LYS A 108 -2.46 -6.27 14.81
N PHE A 109 -2.78 -5.00 15.05
CA PHE A 109 -2.83 -4.45 16.40
C PHE A 109 -3.97 -5.09 17.21
N PHE A 110 -3.93 -4.93 18.54
CA PHE A 110 -4.95 -5.50 19.44
C PHE A 110 -6.37 -5.05 19.11
N ASP A 111 -6.55 -3.83 18.60
CA ASP A 111 -7.85 -3.31 18.19
C ASP A 111 -8.28 -3.78 16.79
N GLY A 112 -7.51 -4.64 16.12
CA GLY A 112 -7.82 -5.18 14.80
C GLY A 112 -7.35 -4.32 13.63
N SER A 113 -6.81 -3.11 13.88
CA SER A 113 -6.19 -2.31 12.82
C SER A 113 -4.87 -2.92 12.34
N VAL A 114 -4.38 -2.46 11.19
CA VAL A 114 -3.16 -2.94 10.53
C VAL A 114 -2.30 -1.78 10.07
N ILE A 115 -1.05 -2.06 9.71
CA ILE A 115 -0.24 -1.12 8.93
C ILE A 115 -0.64 -1.22 7.46
N VAL A 116 -0.77 -0.10 6.77
CA VAL A 116 -1.24 0.03 5.40
C VAL A 116 -0.26 0.90 4.60
N ILE A 117 0.06 0.50 3.38
CA ILE A 117 0.83 1.32 2.43
C ILE A 117 -0.13 2.14 1.58
N ARG A 118 -0.12 3.47 1.75
CA ARG A 118 -0.89 4.41 0.93
C ARG A 118 -0.08 4.81 -0.29
N HIS A 119 -0.65 4.57 -1.46
CA HIS A 119 -0.06 4.98 -2.72
C HIS A 119 -0.15 6.49 -2.89
N ILE A 120 1.00 7.15 -3.14
CA ILE A 120 1.06 8.57 -3.41
C ILE A 120 1.07 8.80 -4.93
N PRO A 121 0.42 9.84 -5.48
CA PRO A 121 0.49 10.13 -6.91
C PRO A 121 1.93 10.25 -7.42
N ASN A 122 2.21 9.67 -8.58
CA ASN A 122 3.54 9.69 -9.20
C ASN A 122 3.72 10.94 -10.08
N ASP A 123 3.88 12.10 -9.44
CA ASP A 123 3.89 13.42 -10.08
C ASP A 123 5.16 14.25 -9.78
N ASN A 124 6.30 13.58 -9.62
CA ASN A 124 7.60 14.18 -9.20
C ASN A 124 7.58 14.86 -7.82
N SER A 125 6.43 14.89 -7.14
CA SER A 125 6.24 15.52 -5.84
C SER A 125 5.86 14.51 -4.74
N CYS A 126 5.98 13.21 -5.01
CA CYS A 126 5.61 12.14 -4.08
C CYS A 126 6.17 12.31 -2.66
N LEU A 127 7.43 12.73 -2.51
CA LEU A 127 8.03 13.02 -1.20
C LEU A 127 7.26 14.10 -0.45
N PHE A 128 7.01 15.25 -1.09
CA PHE A 128 6.33 16.40 -0.48
C PHE A 128 4.88 16.06 -0.18
N THR A 129 4.20 15.35 -1.06
CA THR A 129 2.82 14.91 -0.87
C THR A 129 2.73 13.89 0.27
N ALA A 130 3.66 12.93 0.36
CA ALA A 130 3.72 11.98 1.48
C ALA A 130 3.95 12.71 2.82
N MET A 131 4.90 13.65 2.86
CA MET A 131 5.18 14.47 4.04
C MET A 131 3.97 15.33 4.44
N HIS A 132 3.36 16.01 3.48
CA HIS A 132 2.20 16.85 3.72
C HIS A 132 1.02 16.03 4.27
N TYR A 133 0.72 14.89 3.65
CA TYR A 133 -0.33 13.99 4.11
C TYR A 133 -0.02 13.40 5.48
N ALA A 134 1.23 13.00 5.75
CA ALA A 134 1.60 12.48 7.05
C ALA A 134 1.32 13.48 8.18
N MET A 135 1.50 14.78 7.91
CA MET A 135 1.31 15.83 8.91
C MET A 135 -0.13 16.35 8.98
N ASN A 136 -0.79 16.50 7.83
CA ASN A 136 -2.06 17.22 7.71
C ASN A 136 -3.24 16.32 7.31
N ARG A 137 -3.00 15.07 6.93
CA ARG A 137 -3.99 14.11 6.40
C ARG A 137 -4.79 14.65 5.22
N ASN A 138 -4.11 15.38 4.35
CA ASN A 138 -4.62 15.89 3.08
C ASN A 138 -3.59 15.68 1.97
N PHE A 139 -4.05 15.47 0.74
CA PHE A 139 -3.20 15.35 -0.45
C PHE A 139 -2.94 16.69 -1.13
N ASP A 140 -3.75 17.73 -0.84
CA ASP A 140 -3.62 19.01 -1.54
C ASP A 140 -2.41 19.83 -1.07
N SER A 141 -1.91 20.72 -1.94
CA SER A 141 -1.09 21.87 -1.55
C SER A 141 0.26 21.56 -0.88
N SER A 142 0.98 20.51 -1.28
CA SER A 142 2.33 20.22 -0.76
C SER A 142 3.43 21.21 -1.21
N GLY A 143 3.11 22.12 -2.15
CA GLY A 143 4.07 23.06 -2.74
C GLY A 143 4.78 23.99 -1.75
N TYR A 144 4.12 24.40 -0.65
CA TYR A 144 4.73 25.28 0.35
C TYR A 144 5.95 24.63 1.03
N LEU A 145 6.04 23.30 1.05
CA LEU A 145 7.19 22.59 1.62
C LEU A 145 8.46 22.90 0.80
N ARG A 146 8.35 22.97 -0.52
CA ARG A 146 9.47 23.34 -1.40
C ARG A 146 9.92 24.78 -1.16
N ASP A 147 8.95 25.69 -0.99
CA ASP A 147 9.23 27.09 -0.66
C ASP A 147 9.94 27.23 0.68
N TYR A 148 9.47 26.49 1.69
CA TYR A 148 10.08 26.45 3.01
C TYR A 148 11.52 25.94 2.93
N ILE A 149 11.78 24.83 2.21
CA ILE A 149 13.13 24.27 2.07
C ILE A 149 14.09 25.27 1.42
N GLY A 150 13.68 25.92 0.32
CA GLY A 150 14.50 26.95 -0.31
C GLY A 150 14.76 28.16 0.58
N ALA A 151 13.80 28.54 1.43
CA ALA A 151 14.02 29.61 2.42
C ALA A 151 14.93 29.15 3.59
N PHE A 152 14.78 27.89 4.01
CA PHE A 152 15.55 27.28 5.08
C PHE A 152 17.04 27.22 4.72
N LEU A 153 17.38 26.78 3.51
CA LEU A 153 18.77 26.70 3.05
C LEU A 153 19.45 28.07 3.05
N LYS A 154 18.77 29.11 2.53
CA LYS A 154 19.29 30.49 2.53
C LYS A 154 19.49 31.06 3.93
N LYS A 155 18.64 30.67 4.88
CA LYS A 155 18.75 31.14 6.28
C LYS A 155 19.84 30.39 7.06
N ASN A 156 20.19 29.18 6.63
CA ASN A 156 21.14 28.31 7.32
C ASN A 156 22.25 27.84 6.35
N PRO A 157 23.04 28.76 5.77
CA PRO A 157 23.99 28.42 4.71
C PRO A 157 25.09 27.45 5.17
N ASP A 158 25.45 27.49 6.46
CA ASP A 158 26.51 26.63 7.01
C ASP A 158 26.07 25.19 7.28
N LYS A 159 24.77 24.89 7.13
CA LYS A 159 24.22 23.58 7.50
C LYS A 159 24.40 22.51 6.43
N PHE A 160 24.44 22.92 5.16
CA PHE A 160 24.65 22.03 4.04
C PHE A 160 25.74 22.59 3.15
N GLU A 161 26.85 21.87 3.05
CA GLU A 161 27.92 22.24 2.12
C GLU A 161 27.43 22.11 0.68
N GLU A 162 27.87 23.03 -0.20
CA GLU A 162 27.48 23.02 -1.62
C GLU A 162 27.86 21.72 -2.33
N GLY A 163 28.93 21.04 -1.87
CA GLY A 163 29.31 19.72 -2.37
C GLY A 163 28.24 18.65 -2.12
N ILE A 164 27.53 18.72 -0.98
CA ILE A 164 26.40 17.84 -0.65
C ILE A 164 25.17 18.21 -1.47
N LEU A 165 24.92 19.51 -1.66
CA LEU A 165 23.83 20.00 -2.51
C LEU A 165 24.05 19.72 -4.01
N GLY A 166 25.30 19.52 -4.42
CA GLY A 166 25.73 19.36 -5.81
C GLY A 166 25.66 20.65 -6.63
N ARG A 167 25.45 21.80 -5.98
CA ARG A 167 25.27 23.15 -6.56
C ARG A 167 25.27 24.20 -5.45
N SER A 168 25.27 25.49 -5.82
CA SER A 168 25.20 26.56 -4.82
C SER A 168 23.87 26.60 -4.08
N ILE A 169 23.86 27.19 -2.88
CA ILE A 169 22.64 27.33 -2.08
C ILE A 169 21.56 28.11 -2.84
N GLU A 170 21.93 29.19 -3.52
CA GLU A 170 21.03 30.00 -4.34
C GLU A 170 20.38 29.17 -5.44
N GLU A 171 21.18 28.40 -6.18
CA GLU A 171 20.72 27.53 -7.27
C GLU A 171 19.84 26.40 -6.75
N TYR A 172 20.22 25.74 -5.65
CA TYR A 172 19.43 24.67 -5.04
C TYR A 172 18.08 25.18 -4.56
N SER A 173 18.07 26.34 -3.90
CA SER A 173 16.86 26.95 -3.37
C SER A 173 15.85 27.32 -4.45
N GLN A 174 16.31 27.67 -5.66
CA GLN A 174 15.44 27.88 -6.82
C GLN A 174 15.05 26.56 -7.48
N TRP A 175 16.00 25.63 -7.62
CA TRP A 175 15.78 24.32 -8.24
C TRP A 175 14.70 23.53 -7.50
N ILE A 176 14.74 23.45 -6.17
CA ILE A 176 13.81 22.62 -5.40
C ILE A 176 12.36 23.13 -5.44
N LYS A 177 12.14 24.42 -5.75
CA LYS A 177 10.81 25.02 -5.92
C LYS A 177 10.08 24.54 -7.17
N ASN A 178 10.80 24.04 -8.18
CA ASN A 178 10.19 23.50 -9.39
C ASN A 178 9.60 22.11 -9.11
N THR A 179 8.31 21.93 -9.38
CA THR A 179 7.56 20.68 -9.12
C THR A 179 8.05 19.48 -9.92
N ASN A 180 8.81 19.68 -10.99
CA ASN A 180 9.41 18.60 -11.78
C ASN A 180 10.64 17.99 -11.10
N ASN A 181 11.22 18.67 -10.10
CA ASN A 181 12.41 18.20 -9.41
C ASN A 181 12.04 17.33 -8.21
N TRP A 182 12.73 16.20 -8.08
CA TRP A 182 12.52 15.26 -6.98
C TRP A 182 13.18 15.78 -5.72
N GLY A 183 12.50 15.59 -4.58
CA GLY A 183 13.14 15.69 -3.29
C GLY A 183 13.85 14.38 -2.92
N GLY A 184 14.75 14.46 -1.95
CA GLY A 184 15.44 13.32 -1.37
C GLY A 184 15.81 13.54 0.09
N GLU A 185 16.97 13.03 0.47
CA GLU A 185 17.43 13.00 1.86
C GLU A 185 17.61 14.41 2.47
N ILE A 186 18.12 15.37 1.69
CA ILE A 186 18.26 16.77 2.12
C ILE A 186 16.90 17.35 2.52
N GLU A 187 15.89 17.18 1.67
CA GLU A 187 14.52 17.62 1.96
C GLU A 187 13.98 16.93 3.21
N LEU A 188 14.21 15.63 3.38
CA LEU A 188 13.71 14.90 4.55
C LEU A 188 14.38 15.35 5.85
N VAL A 189 15.68 15.64 5.86
CA VAL A 189 16.39 16.20 7.02
C VAL A 189 15.76 17.54 7.42
N ILE A 190 15.54 18.43 6.45
CA ILE A 190 14.95 19.76 6.70
C ILE A 190 13.50 19.65 7.17
N LEU A 191 12.70 18.79 6.52
CA LEU A 191 11.28 18.63 6.85
C LEU A 191 11.07 17.89 8.18
N SER A 192 11.96 16.94 8.53
CA SER A 192 11.98 16.29 9.83
C SER A 192 12.18 17.32 10.95
N GLU A 193 13.07 18.30 10.76
CA GLU A 193 13.26 19.38 11.73
C GLU A 193 12.08 20.34 11.76
N TYR A 194 11.54 20.72 10.60
CA TYR A 194 10.40 21.62 10.51
C TYR A 194 9.17 21.08 11.25
N PHE A 195 8.92 19.78 11.15
CA PHE A 195 7.78 19.11 11.80
C PHE A 195 8.10 18.47 13.15
N GLU A 196 9.36 18.57 13.60
CA GLU A 196 9.85 17.94 14.83
C GLU A 196 9.48 16.45 14.94
N VAL A 197 9.73 15.71 13.85
CA VAL A 197 9.36 14.30 13.72
C VAL A 197 10.52 13.51 13.15
N GLU A 198 10.80 12.34 13.73
CA GLU A 198 11.75 11.41 13.12
C GLU A 198 11.11 10.77 11.88
N ILE A 199 11.88 10.55 10.82
CA ILE A 199 11.39 9.90 9.60
C ILE A 199 12.14 8.59 9.44
N CYS A 200 11.41 7.48 9.42
CA CYS A 200 11.96 6.17 9.07
C CYS A 200 11.58 5.83 7.63
N ILE A 201 12.57 5.63 6.77
CA ILE A 201 12.40 5.28 5.37
C ILE A 201 12.67 3.78 5.24
N ILE A 202 11.66 3.03 4.79
CA ILE A 202 11.79 1.62 4.45
C ILE A 202 11.96 1.50 2.94
N SER A 203 13.19 1.26 2.50
CA SER A 203 13.44 0.90 1.09
C SER A 203 13.01 -0.54 0.88
N VAL A 204 12.44 -0.88 -0.28
CA VAL A 204 12.00 -2.27 -0.57
C VAL A 204 12.87 -3.01 -1.57
N ASN A 205 13.85 -2.36 -2.21
CA ASN A 205 14.68 -2.94 -3.26
C ASN A 205 16.19 -2.62 -3.13
N PRO A 206 16.93 -3.26 -2.21
CA PRO A 206 16.49 -4.28 -1.26
C PRO A 206 15.78 -3.70 -0.04
N ILE A 207 15.27 -4.57 0.85
CA ILE A 207 14.74 -4.14 2.14
C ILE A 207 15.86 -3.54 2.98
N SER A 208 15.75 -2.26 3.32
CA SER A 208 16.65 -1.56 4.23
C SER A 208 15.93 -0.40 4.92
N GLU A 209 16.51 0.08 6.01
CA GLU A 209 15.94 1.11 6.85
C GLU A 209 16.92 2.28 6.97
N SER A 210 16.42 3.50 6.82
CA SER A 210 17.16 4.73 7.12
C SER A 210 16.34 5.59 8.07
N PHE A 211 16.98 6.11 9.12
CA PHE A 211 16.35 6.97 10.10
C PHE A 211 16.92 8.38 9.99
N ILE A 212 16.05 9.33 9.65
CA ILE A 212 16.39 10.74 9.54
C ILE A 212 16.18 11.40 10.90
N ASN A 213 17.23 12.08 11.37
CA ASN A 213 17.26 12.80 12.65
C ASN A 213 16.92 11.91 13.86
N GLU A 214 17.39 10.66 13.87
CA GLU A 214 17.20 9.74 15.00
C GLU A 214 17.91 10.17 16.28
N ASP A 215 18.98 10.96 16.15
CA ASP A 215 19.72 11.59 17.25
C ASP A 215 18.88 12.63 18.01
N LYS A 216 17.80 13.13 17.38
CA LYS A 216 16.92 14.12 17.99
C LYS A 216 15.93 13.46 18.94
N SER A 217 15.64 14.16 20.03
CA SER A 217 14.66 13.73 21.06
C SER A 217 13.20 13.89 20.62
N TYR A 218 12.89 13.69 19.33
CA TYR A 218 11.51 13.69 18.84
C TYR A 218 10.72 12.53 19.42
N HIS A 219 9.50 12.79 19.90
CA HIS A 219 8.64 11.76 20.49
C HIS A 219 7.79 11.00 19.45
N LYS A 220 7.74 11.52 18.22
CA LYS A 220 6.95 10.95 17.12
C LYS A 220 7.85 10.54 15.98
N ARG A 221 7.39 9.53 15.25
CA ARG A 221 8.00 9.00 14.03
C ARG A 221 6.94 8.87 12.95
N ILE A 222 7.31 9.15 11.70
CA ILE A 222 6.55 8.73 10.52
C ILE A 222 7.33 7.68 9.75
N TYR A 223 6.61 6.93 8.91
CA TYR A 223 7.19 5.88 8.11
C TYR A 223 6.90 6.13 6.62
N LEU A 224 7.94 6.18 5.81
CA LEU A 224 7.86 6.25 4.36
C LEU A 224 8.29 4.91 3.77
N LEU A 225 7.67 4.51 2.65
CA LEU A 225 8.12 3.38 1.85
C LEU A 225 8.77 3.91 0.57
N PHE A 226 9.95 3.43 0.22
CA PHE A 226 10.70 3.87 -0.95
C PHE A 226 10.99 2.72 -1.93
N THR A 227 10.60 2.90 -3.19
CA THR A 227 10.75 1.89 -4.27
C THR A 227 11.93 2.15 -5.21
N ASN A 228 12.96 2.89 -4.77
CA ASN A 228 14.09 3.42 -5.56
C ASN A 228 13.80 4.67 -6.40
N ALA A 229 12.53 4.93 -6.75
CA ALA A 229 12.16 6.12 -7.53
C ALA A 229 10.92 6.85 -6.99
N HIS A 230 10.23 6.29 -5.99
CA HIS A 230 8.96 6.83 -5.53
C HIS A 230 8.78 6.63 -4.02
N TYR A 231 8.21 7.64 -3.37
CA TYR A 231 7.85 7.63 -1.95
C TYR A 231 6.36 7.38 -1.76
N ASN A 232 6.04 6.32 -1.04
CA ASN A 232 4.71 6.04 -0.51
C ASN A 232 4.66 6.32 1.00
N LEU A 233 3.45 6.43 1.55
CA LEU A 233 3.26 6.66 2.98
C LEU A 233 2.82 5.37 3.69
N ILE A 234 3.41 5.08 4.84
CA ILE A 234 3.00 3.97 5.70
C ILE A 234 2.16 4.52 6.84
N VAL A 235 0.92 4.02 6.97
CA VAL A 235 -0.05 4.48 7.96
C VAL A 235 -0.59 3.30 8.76
N ARG A 236 -1.25 3.55 9.88
CA ARG A 236 -2.09 2.57 10.56
C ARG A 236 -3.54 2.93 10.30
N ASN A 237 -4.31 1.93 9.89
CA ASN A 237 -5.74 2.05 9.73
C ASN A 237 -6.40 0.68 9.89
N PHE A 238 -7.71 0.65 10.03
CA PHE A 238 -8.47 -0.59 9.82
C PHE A 238 -8.36 -1.00 8.34
N PRO A 239 -8.37 -2.31 8.02
CA PRO A 239 -8.26 -2.75 6.63
C PRO A 239 -9.35 -2.19 5.69
N ASP A 240 -10.51 -1.78 6.24
CA ASP A 240 -11.63 -1.13 5.56
C ASP A 240 -11.81 0.35 5.95
N GLY A 241 -10.88 0.90 6.73
CA GLY A 241 -11.00 2.23 7.31
C GLY A 241 -10.80 3.33 6.27
N ASP A 242 -11.57 4.42 6.41
CA ASP A 242 -11.45 5.58 5.54
C ASP A 242 -10.10 6.29 5.71
N LEU A 243 -9.67 7.03 4.70
CA LEU A 243 -8.42 7.82 4.74
C LEU A 243 -8.37 8.79 5.93
N LYS A 244 -9.52 9.27 6.41
CA LYS A 244 -9.62 10.22 7.53
C LYS A 244 -9.22 9.57 8.86
N SER A 245 -9.36 8.26 8.96
CA SER A 245 -8.99 7.44 10.11
C SER A 245 -7.50 7.05 10.13
N ASP A 246 -6.73 7.44 9.11
CA ASP A 246 -5.29 7.16 9.07
C ASP A 246 -4.59 7.74 10.31
N VAL A 247 -3.87 6.86 11.02
CA VAL A 247 -2.85 7.23 12.00
C VAL A 247 -1.52 7.24 11.28
N THR A 248 -0.98 8.44 11.09
CA THR A 248 0.22 8.70 10.26
C THR A 248 1.47 8.98 11.09
N ARG A 249 1.31 9.31 12.38
CA ARG A 249 2.38 9.68 13.32
C ARG A 249 2.36 8.73 14.52
N PHE A 250 3.47 8.04 14.73
CA PHE A 250 3.59 6.95 15.67
C PHE A 250 4.49 7.33 16.84
N SER A 251 4.26 6.77 18.01
CA SER A 251 5.33 6.65 19.01
C SER A 251 6.42 5.70 18.49
N LYS A 252 7.67 5.88 18.95
CA LYS A 252 8.81 4.98 18.64
C LYS A 252 8.67 3.61 19.34
N ASN A 253 7.61 2.87 19.01
CA ASN A 253 7.28 1.56 19.59
C ASN A 253 7.83 0.42 18.69
N PRO A 254 8.65 -0.51 19.22
CA PRO A 254 9.19 -1.64 18.46
C PRO A 254 8.13 -2.54 17.81
N TYR A 255 6.97 -2.72 18.43
CA TYR A 255 5.88 -3.53 17.89
C TYR A 255 5.23 -2.88 16.66
N THR A 256 4.99 -1.56 16.71
CA THR A 256 4.54 -0.82 15.51
C THR A 256 5.58 -0.95 14.40
N HIS A 257 6.85 -0.85 14.75
CA HIS A 257 7.95 -0.96 13.79
C HIS A 257 8.04 -2.35 13.13
N SER A 258 7.86 -3.43 13.89
CA SER A 258 7.81 -4.78 13.31
C SER A 258 6.63 -4.97 12.35
N LEU A 259 5.47 -4.37 12.63
CA LEU A 259 4.32 -4.39 11.71
C LEU A 259 4.59 -3.59 10.43
N VAL A 260 5.35 -2.49 10.54
CA VAL A 260 5.78 -1.70 9.37
C VAL A 260 6.68 -2.52 8.45
N LEU A 261 7.66 -3.22 9.01
CA LEU A 261 8.53 -4.10 8.24
C LEU A 261 7.78 -5.27 7.60
N ASP A 262 6.82 -5.85 8.30
CA ASP A 262 5.94 -6.89 7.76
C ASP A 262 5.13 -6.37 6.56
N ALA A 263 4.51 -5.19 6.68
CA ALA A 263 3.78 -4.56 5.57
C ALA A 263 4.67 -4.24 4.37
N ALA A 264 5.90 -3.75 4.60
CA ALA A 264 6.86 -3.45 3.55
C ALA A 264 7.36 -4.71 2.82
N ASN A 265 7.59 -5.80 3.55
CA ASN A 265 7.93 -7.10 2.95
C ASN A 265 6.77 -7.66 2.13
N ASN A 266 5.53 -7.52 2.62
CA ASN A 266 4.34 -7.89 1.86
C ASN A 266 4.24 -7.06 0.57
N PHE A 267 4.40 -5.73 0.65
CA PHE A 267 4.46 -4.84 -0.52
C PHE A 267 5.51 -5.30 -1.53
N ARG A 268 6.73 -5.57 -1.07
CA ARG A 268 7.81 -6.06 -1.93
C ARG A 268 7.42 -7.37 -2.61
N SER A 269 6.94 -8.36 -1.86
CA SER A 269 6.59 -9.68 -2.39
C SER A 269 5.53 -9.60 -3.50
N LYS A 270 4.55 -8.69 -3.37
CA LYS A 270 3.51 -8.45 -4.37
C LYS A 270 4.01 -7.71 -5.61
N ASN A 271 5.07 -6.91 -5.48
CA ASN A 271 5.55 -6.01 -6.54
C ASN A 271 6.91 -6.42 -7.16
N ILE A 272 7.58 -7.44 -6.62
CA ILE A 272 8.90 -7.92 -7.09
C ILE A 272 8.90 -8.31 -8.58
N HIS A 273 7.75 -8.77 -9.09
CA HIS A 273 7.57 -9.12 -10.51
C HIS A 273 7.24 -7.93 -11.41
N LYS A 274 6.77 -6.80 -10.87
CA LYS A 274 6.46 -5.60 -11.66
C LYS A 274 7.72 -4.77 -11.97
N GLU A 275 8.76 -4.87 -11.14
CA GLU A 275 9.97 -4.04 -11.25
C GLU A 275 11.18 -4.75 -11.87
N LEU A 276 11.19 -6.09 -11.93
CA LEU A 276 12.29 -6.90 -12.49
C LEU A 276 12.13 -7.30 -13.97
N VAL A 277 11.07 -6.87 -14.65
CA VAL A 277 10.88 -7.24 -16.07
C VAL A 277 11.23 -6.07 -16.97
N THR A 278 12.52 -5.80 -17.09
CA THR A 278 13.03 -5.14 -18.30
C THR A 278 13.02 -6.20 -19.39
N PHE A 279 12.01 -6.18 -20.26
CA PHE A 279 12.06 -6.99 -21.48
C PHE A 279 13.14 -6.41 -22.38
N ILE A 280 14.28 -7.11 -22.48
CA ILE A 280 15.26 -6.87 -23.53
C ILE A 280 14.77 -7.66 -24.74
N CYS A 281 14.33 -6.94 -25.78
CA CYS A 281 14.08 -7.56 -27.07
C CYS A 281 15.40 -8.15 -27.60
N ARG A 282 15.48 -9.49 -27.74
CA ARG A 282 16.71 -10.17 -28.20
C ARG A 282 17.13 -9.81 -29.63
N ASP A 283 16.22 -9.25 -30.42
CA ASP A 283 16.48 -8.86 -31.80
C ASP A 283 17.03 -7.43 -31.92
N CYS A 284 16.71 -6.52 -30.98
CA CYS A 284 17.10 -5.12 -31.09
C CYS A 284 17.77 -4.49 -29.86
N TYR A 285 17.93 -5.25 -28.76
CA TYR A 285 18.62 -4.85 -27.51
C TYR A 285 18.13 -3.54 -26.85
N LYS A 286 16.97 -3.01 -27.27
CA LYS A 286 16.37 -1.83 -26.66
C LYS A 286 15.56 -2.21 -25.44
N GLN A 287 15.75 -1.47 -24.33
CA GLN A 287 14.89 -1.54 -23.16
C GLN A 287 13.53 -0.95 -23.49
N LYS A 288 12.45 -1.70 -23.23
CA LYS A 288 11.12 -1.12 -23.06
C LYS A 288 10.82 -1.04 -21.56
N TYR A 289 10.56 0.17 -21.08
CA TYR A 289 9.82 0.38 -19.84
C TYR A 289 8.33 0.11 -20.12
N PRO A 290 7.58 -0.42 -19.14
CA PRO A 290 6.13 -0.55 -19.27
C PRO A 290 5.46 0.79 -19.58
#